data_AF-A0A7W0IQQ6-F1
#
_entry.id   AF-A0A7W0IQQ6-F1
#
_cell.length_a   1.000
_cell.length_b   1.000
_cell.length_c   1.000
_cell.angle_alpha   90.00
_cell.angle_beta   90.00
_cell.angle_gamma   90.00
#
_symmetry.space_group_name_H-M   'P 1'
#
loop_
_entity.id
_entity.type
_entity.pdbx_description
1 polymer ?
#
loop_
_entity_poly.entity_id
_entity_poly.type
_entity_poly.pdbx_seq_one_letter_code
_entity_poly.pdbx_strand_id
1 'polypeptide(L)' 'MDLTCTPLAASHRFEVASPDVKTIREKIGLSQGEFATLMHVSIKTLQNWEQHRWNPTGPAVALLKIVSIAPDVVLKSLHA' A
#
# COMPACT_ATOMS: atom_id res chain seq x y z
N MET A 1 -5.23 20.06 -42.86
CA MET A 1 -6.03 20.11 -41.61
C MET A 1 -5.52 18.98 -40.74
N ASP A 2 -4.52 19.30 -39.91
CA ASP A 2 -3.88 18.31 -39.03
C ASP A 2 -4.77 17.99 -37.84
N LEU A 3 -5.01 16.69 -37.63
CA LEU A 3 -5.71 16.12 -36.49
C LEU A 3 -4.74 15.99 -35.32
N THR A 4 -4.60 17.04 -34.51
CA THR A 4 -3.96 16.90 -33.19
C THR A 4 -4.97 16.34 -32.19
N CYS A 5 -4.98 15.01 -32.06
CA CYS A 5 -5.64 14.33 -30.96
C CYS A 5 -4.92 14.72 -29.66
N THR A 6 -5.51 15.63 -28.89
CA THR A 6 -4.98 16.02 -27.58
C THR A 6 -5.28 14.87 -26.62
N PRO A 7 -4.28 14.26 -25.94
CA PRO A 7 -4.58 13.19 -25.00
C PRO A 7 -5.39 13.74 -23.83
N LEU A 8 -6.61 13.22 -23.62
CA LEU A 8 -7.40 13.52 -22.43
C LEU A 8 -6.61 13.06 -21.20
N ALA A 9 -6.19 14.02 -20.38
CA ALA A 9 -5.62 13.74 -19.07
C ALA A 9 -6.64 12.96 -18.24
N ALA A 10 -6.25 11.80 -17.69
CA ALA A 10 -7.11 10.99 -16.84
C ALA A 10 -7.60 11.83 -15.64
N SER A 11 -8.93 12.04 -15.57
CA SER A 11 -9.58 13.05 -14.71
C SER A 11 -9.70 12.67 -13.23
N HIS A 12 -9.30 11.46 -12.84
CA HIS A 12 -9.44 10.99 -11.46
C HIS A 12 -8.09 10.58 -10.87
N ARG A 13 -7.34 11.57 -10.37
CA ARG A 13 -6.27 11.30 -9.41
C ARG A 13 -6.92 11.08 -8.05
N PHE A 14 -6.92 9.83 -7.59
CA PHE A 14 -7.25 9.52 -6.22
C PHE A 14 -6.05 9.90 -5.35
N GLU A 15 -6.05 11.14 -4.84
CA GLU A 15 -5.11 11.55 -3.81
C GLU A 15 -5.52 10.91 -2.49
N VAL A 16 -5.06 9.69 -2.28
CA VAL A 16 -5.22 9.01 -0.99
C VAL A 16 -3.98 9.31 -0.16
N ALA A 17 -4.19 9.98 0.98
CA ALA A 17 -3.13 10.16 1.97
C ALA A 17 -2.48 8.79 2.27
N SER A 18 -1.17 8.73 2.11
CA SER A 18 -0.42 7.48 2.31
C SER A 18 -0.42 7.15 3.80
N PRO A 19 -0.91 5.96 4.19
CA PRO A 19 -0.93 5.56 5.58
C PRO A 19 0.50 5.35 6.10
N ASP A 20 0.71 5.63 7.38
CA ASP A 20 1.98 5.30 8.04
C ASP A 20 2.11 3.79 8.18
N VAL A 21 2.82 3.19 7.23
CA VAL A 21 3.01 1.75 7.11
C VAL A 21 3.73 1.18 8.33
N LYS A 22 4.70 1.92 8.87
CA LYS A 22 5.48 1.48 10.03
C LYS A 22 4.57 1.37 11.25
N THR A 23 3.78 2.40 11.50
CA THR A 23 2.82 2.40 12.61
C THR A 23 1.80 1.27 12.47
N ILE A 24 1.29 0.98 11.26
CA ILE A 24 0.36 -0.14 11.04
C ILE A 24 1.02 -1.47 11.38
N ARG A 25 2.23 -1.72 10.86
CA ARG A 25 2.98 -2.96 11.13
C ARG A 25 3.24 -3.15 12.63
N GLU A 26 3.72 -2.10 13.30
CA GLU A 26 4.05 -2.14 14.72
C GLU A 26 2.81 -2.39 15.59
N LYS A 27 1.66 -1.81 15.22
CA LYS A 27 0.38 -2.06 15.91
C LYS A 27 -0.05 -3.52 15.88
N ILE A 28 0.26 -4.25 14.80
CA ILE A 28 -0.09 -5.67 14.66
C ILE A 28 1.04 -6.61 15.11
N GLY A 29 2.16 -6.08 15.59
CA GLY A 29 3.23 -6.85 16.22
C GLY A 29 4.10 -7.69 15.27
N LEU A 30 4.06 -7.41 13.95
CA LEU A 30 4.85 -8.17 12.98
C LEU A 30 6.23 -7.55 12.75
N SER A 31 7.23 -8.41 12.54
CA SER A 31 8.53 -8.01 11.97
C SER A 31 8.36 -7.50 10.54
N GLN A 32 9.38 -6.80 10.03
CA GLN A 32 9.37 -6.36 8.62
C GLN A 32 9.26 -7.55 7.64
N GLY A 33 9.88 -8.69 7.96
CA GLY A 33 9.81 -9.89 7.12
C GLY A 33 8.41 -10.47 7.07
N GLU A 34 7.78 -10.69 8.23
CA GLU A 34 6.42 -11.22 8.33
C GLU A 34 5.41 -10.30 7.65
N PHE A 35 5.54 -8.98 7.87
CA PHE A 35 4.65 -8.00 7.25
C PHE A 35 4.83 -7.93 5.73
N ALA A 36 6.08 -8.02 5.23
CA ALA A 36 6.35 -8.04 3.81
C ALA A 36 5.72 -9.29 3.14
N THR A 37 5.83 -10.45 3.80
CA THR A 37 5.16 -11.69 3.36
C THR A 37 3.65 -11.53 3.34
N LEU A 38 3.04 -11.02 4.43
CA LEU A 38 1.60 -10.78 4.51
C LEU A 38 1.11 -9.89 3.36
N MET A 39 1.84 -8.81 3.08
CA MET A 39 1.50 -7.82 2.06
C MET A 39 1.92 -8.24 0.64
N HIS A 40 2.54 -9.41 0.46
CA HIS A 40 3.05 -9.90 -0.82
C HIS A 40 4.00 -8.90 -1.53
N VAL A 41 4.91 -8.30 -0.77
CA VAL A 41 5.94 -7.39 -1.29
C VAL A 41 7.32 -7.79 -0.79
N SER A 42 8.37 -7.30 -1.45
CA SER A 42 9.72 -7.48 -0.93
C SER A 42 9.92 -6.69 0.37
N ILE A 43 10.80 -7.18 1.26
CA ILE A 43 11.25 -6.41 2.44
C ILE A 43 11.78 -5.04 2.02
N LYS A 44 12.47 -4.96 0.88
CA LYS A 44 13.00 -3.70 0.35
C LYS A 44 11.88 -2.70 0.00
N THR A 45 10.79 -3.17 -0.58
CA THR A 45 9.59 -2.37 -0.87
C THR A 45 8.98 -1.84 0.43
N LEU A 46 8.79 -2.71 1.42
CA LEU A 46 8.28 -2.32 2.73
C LEU A 46 9.17 -1.25 3.39
N GLN A 47 10.48 -1.44 3.39
CA GLN A 47 11.44 -0.46 3.92
C GLN A 47 11.36 0.88 3.20
N ASN A 48 11.23 0.87 1.87
CA ASN A 48 11.07 2.11 1.11
C ASN A 48 9.78 2.86 1.51
N TRP A 49 8.70 2.14 1.83
CA TRP A 49 7.47 2.73 2.35
C TRP A 49 7.65 3.29 3.77
N GLU A 50 8.20 2.50 4.70
CA GLU A 50 8.41 2.94 6.09
C GLU A 50 9.39 4.12 6.23
N GLN A 51 10.34 4.23 5.30
CA GLN A 51 11.29 5.34 5.24
C GLN A 51 10.78 6.54 4.44
N HIS A 52 9.53 6.50 3.94
CA HIS A 52 8.93 7.53 3.09
C HIS A 52 9.76 7.85 1.84
N ARG A 53 10.55 6.87 1.36
CA ARG A 53 11.28 7.00 0.10
C ARG A 53 10.27 6.98 -1.04
N TRP A 54 9.38 5.98 -1.02
CA TRP A 54 8.27 5.81 -1.96
C TRP A 54 6.97 5.60 -1.18
N ASN A 55 5.84 5.94 -1.80
CA ASN A 55 4.53 5.72 -1.20
C ASN A 55 3.85 4.47 -1.78
N PRO A 56 3.08 3.71 -0.97
CA PRO A 56 2.18 2.70 -1.50
C PRO A 56 1.13 3.36 -2.41
N THR A 57 0.65 2.64 -3.42
CA THR A 57 -0.33 3.17 -4.38
C THR A 57 -1.57 2.29 -4.47
N GLY A 58 -2.70 2.91 -4.83
CA GLY A 58 -3.96 2.25 -5.19
C GLY A 58 -4.34 1.05 -4.29
N PRO A 59 -4.25 -0.20 -4.79
CA PRO A 59 -4.59 -1.40 -4.02
C PRO A 59 -3.81 -1.57 -2.72
N ALA A 60 -2.51 -1.23 -2.71
CA ALA A 60 -1.69 -1.36 -1.50
C ALA A 60 -2.19 -0.43 -0.38
N VAL A 61 -2.60 0.79 -0.74
CA VAL A 61 -3.20 1.74 0.22
C VAL A 61 -4.53 1.22 0.76
N ALA A 62 -5.38 0.66 -0.10
CA ALA A 62 -6.65 0.07 0.32
C ALA A 62 -6.41 -1.12 1.27
N LEU A 63 -5.47 -1.99 0.95
CA LEU A 63 -5.12 -3.14 1.80
C LEU A 63 -4.54 -2.69 3.14
N LEU A 64 -3.63 -1.72 3.16
CA LEU A 64 -3.07 -1.15 4.41
C LEU A 64 -4.16 -0.58 5.32
N LYS A 65 -5.19 0.06 4.75
CA LYS A 65 -6.36 0.51 5.52
C LYS A 65 -7.11 -0.67 6.13
N ILE A 66 -7.34 -1.73 5.38
CA ILE A 66 -8.01 -2.94 5.88
C ILE A 66 -7.19 -3.58 7.02
N VAL A 67 -5.87 -3.72 6.84
CA VAL A 67 -4.95 -4.21 7.89
C VAL A 67 -5.05 -3.37 9.15
N SER A 68 -5.12 -2.04 9.01
CA SER A 68 -5.22 -1.14 10.17
C SER A 68 -6.57 -1.22 10.91
N ILE A 69 -7.65 -1.62 10.23
CA ILE A 69 -9.01 -1.63 10.79
C ILE A 69 -9.40 -3.02 11.31
N ALA A 70 -9.02 -4.08 10.58
CA ALA A 70 -9.44 -5.45 10.83
C ALA A 70 -8.26 -6.42 10.67
N PRO A 71 -7.20 -6.31 11.51
CA PRO A 71 -6.00 -7.12 11.37
C PRO A 71 -6.30 -8.63 11.47
N ASP A 72 -7.20 -9.04 12.35
CA ASP A 72 -7.58 -10.45 12.52
C ASP A 72 -8.18 -11.07 11.25
N VAL A 73 -8.94 -10.29 10.47
CA VAL A 73 -9.52 -10.75 9.21
C VAL A 73 -8.41 -10.94 8.19
N VAL A 74 -7.51 -9.97 8.07
CA VAL A 74 -6.40 -10.05 7.11
C VAL A 74 -5.47 -11.20 7.44
N LEU A 75 -5.10 -11.37 8.71
CA LEU A 75 -4.23 -12.48 9.14
C LEU A 75 -4.87 -13.84 8.84
N LYS A 76 -6.19 -14.00 9.01
CA LYS A 76 -6.89 -15.24 8.65
C LYS A 76 -7.01 -15.45 7.14
N SER A 77 -7.14 -14.38 6.37
CA SER A 77 -7.39 -14.45 4.92
C SER A 77 -6.13 -14.51 4.06
N LEU A 78 -5.01 -13.98 4.55
CA LEU A 78 -3.75 -13.90 3.81
C LEU A 78 -2.64 -14.81 4.37
N HIS A 79 -2.92 -15.58 5.42
CA HIS A 79 -2.02 -16.66 5.83
C HIS A 79 -1.97 -17.73 4.72
N ALA A 80 -0.78 -17.92 4.15
CA ALA A 80 -0.47 -19.05 3.29
C ALA A 80 -0.03 -20.26 4.12
#